data_AF-A0A7L5DXN6-F1
#
_entry.id   AF-A0A7L5DXN6-F1
#
_cell.length_a   1.000
_cell.length_b   1.000
_cell.length_c   1.000
_cell.angle_alpha   90.00
_cell.angle_beta   90.00
_cell.angle_gamma   90.00
#
_symmetry.space_group_name_H-M   'P 1'
#
loop_
_entity.id
_entity.type
_entity.pdbx_description
1 polymer ?
#
loop_
_entity_poly.entity_id
_entity_poly.type
_entity_poly.pdbx_seq_one_letter_code
_entity_poly.pdbx_strand_id
1 'polypeptide(L)'
;MKRNWALSIAGIALFSLAFTSVSSLNFMVKSTQEIQGYMLTDHYYTLNNNINNSASAAYIAPKPLLNAIEQAALTLPSDSFTVAKNQQVLLTIKLVMAPQKAFIINNLTTGQQQTIDCNLKGDITANRAIEIVSNNYEKNKASLVDSYLYFNHKKIPVIENAAIQAEVMKLAEAEIK
;
A
#
# COMPACT_ATOMS: atom_id res chain seq x y z
N MET A 1 35.89 -62.22 -23.76
CA MET A 1 36.98 -61.55 -23.03
C MET A 1 36.52 -60.14 -22.63
N LYS A 2 36.57 -59.84 -21.32
CA LYS A 2 36.55 -58.53 -20.62
C LYS A 2 35.36 -57.55 -20.78
N ARG A 3 34.71 -57.29 -19.63
CA ARG A 3 33.84 -56.14 -19.29
C ARG A 3 34.64 -54.83 -19.32
N ASN A 4 33.99 -53.70 -19.59
CA ASN A 4 33.94 -52.58 -18.64
C ASN A 4 32.87 -51.55 -19.00
N TRP A 5 32.24 -51.04 -17.94
CA TRP A 5 31.20 -50.02 -17.89
C TRP A 5 31.83 -48.64 -17.85
N ALA A 6 31.21 -47.63 -18.46
CA ALA A 6 31.19 -46.27 -17.91
C ALA A 6 30.08 -45.45 -18.57
N LEU A 7 29.13 -45.02 -17.73
CA LEU A 7 28.15 -43.97 -18.03
C LEU A 7 28.87 -42.67 -18.41
N SER A 8 28.29 -41.88 -19.32
CA SER A 8 28.51 -40.43 -19.32
C SER A 8 27.18 -39.72 -19.22
N ILE A 9 27.18 -38.79 -18.27
CA ILE A 9 26.06 -38.14 -17.63
C ILE A 9 25.53 -37.03 -18.53
N ALA A 10 24.20 -36.96 -18.63
CA ALA A 10 23.46 -35.88 -19.24
C ALA A 10 23.88 -34.54 -18.62
N GLY A 11 24.36 -33.62 -19.46
CA GLY A 11 24.60 -32.23 -19.08
C GLY A 11 23.29 -31.58 -18.66
N ILE A 12 23.11 -31.40 -17.36
CA ILE A 12 22.03 -30.63 -16.76
C ILE A 12 22.20 -29.18 -17.21
N ALA A 13 21.25 -28.68 -17.99
CA ALA A 13 21.13 -27.26 -18.27
C ALA A 13 20.89 -26.54 -16.93
N LEU A 14 21.88 -25.77 -16.49
CA LEU A 14 21.76 -24.83 -15.38
C LEU A 14 20.77 -23.73 -15.81
N PHE A 15 19.49 -23.96 -15.57
CA PHE A 15 18.48 -22.91 -15.54
C PHE A 15 18.78 -22.05 -14.31
N SER A 16 19.57 -21.00 -14.53
CA SER A 16 19.68 -19.89 -13.59
C SER A 16 18.29 -19.25 -13.49
N LEU A 17 17.52 -19.64 -12.48
CA LEU A 17 16.38 -18.84 -12.01
C LEU A 17 16.98 -17.53 -11.50
N ALA A 18 16.97 -16.52 -12.36
CA ALA A 18 17.16 -15.15 -11.94
C ALA A 18 16.01 -14.84 -10.98
N PHE A 19 16.30 -14.85 -9.68
CA PHE A 19 15.46 -14.18 -8.69
C PHE A 19 15.47 -12.70 -9.07
N THR A 20 14.44 -12.26 -9.78
CA THR A 20 14.15 -10.84 -9.84
C THR A 20 13.83 -10.44 -8.41
N SER A 21 14.66 -9.55 -7.85
CA SER A 21 14.40 -8.94 -6.54
C SER A 21 12.97 -8.44 -6.53
N VAL A 22 12.14 -8.97 -5.64
CA VAL A 22 10.81 -8.42 -5.37
C VAL A 22 11.04 -6.95 -5.03
N SER A 23 10.52 -6.04 -5.86
CA SER A 23 10.57 -4.61 -5.60
C SER A 23 10.00 -4.38 -4.20
N SER A 24 10.83 -3.97 -3.25
CA SER A 24 10.40 -3.78 -1.88
C SER A 24 9.40 -2.63 -1.87
N LEU A 25 8.12 -2.97 -1.70
CA LEU A 25 7.15 -2.00 -1.26
C LEU A 25 7.55 -1.64 0.18
N ASN A 26 8.30 -0.55 0.35
CA ASN A 26 8.72 -0.06 1.66
C ASN A 26 7.48 0.51 2.38
N PHE A 27 6.80 -0.34 3.13
CA PHE A 27 5.70 0.06 4.00
C PHE A 27 6.24 0.54 5.34
N MET A 28 5.69 1.66 5.85
CA MET A 28 5.90 2.07 7.23
C MET A 28 4.73 1.56 8.08
N VAL A 29 5.02 0.82 9.14
CA VAL A 29 4.01 0.44 10.14
C VAL A 29 3.67 1.69 10.95
N LYS A 30 2.40 2.10 10.95
CA LYS A 30 1.90 3.26 11.71
C LYS A 30 1.37 2.85 13.08
N SER A 31 0.59 1.79 13.13
CA SER A 31 -0.02 1.32 14.37
C SER A 31 -0.32 -0.17 14.31
N THR A 32 -0.49 -0.74 15.49
CA THR A 32 -0.85 -2.13 15.68
C THR A 32 -1.86 -2.19 16.82
N GLN A 33 -2.98 -2.86 16.63
CA GLN A 33 -4.05 -2.99 17.62
C GLN A 33 -4.67 -4.38 17.62
N GLU A 34 -5.12 -4.84 18.78
CA GLU A 34 -5.78 -6.13 18.93
C GLU A 34 -7.31 -5.99 18.79
N ILE A 35 -7.91 -6.90 18.02
CA ILE A 35 -9.36 -6.99 17.80
C ILE A 35 -9.76 -8.47 17.89
N GLN A 36 -10.52 -8.84 18.92
CA GLN A 36 -11.02 -10.22 19.12
C GLN A 36 -9.92 -11.30 19.09
N GLY A 37 -8.72 -11.00 19.58
CA GLY A 37 -7.56 -11.91 19.54
C GLY A 37 -6.84 -11.97 18.19
N TYR A 38 -7.14 -11.04 17.27
CA TYR A 38 -6.44 -10.82 16.01
C TYR A 38 -5.66 -9.52 16.07
N MET A 39 -4.53 -9.47 15.39
CA MET A 39 -3.68 -8.28 15.30
C MET A 39 -3.95 -7.53 14.01
N LEU A 40 -4.53 -6.34 14.10
CA LEU A 40 -4.67 -5.41 12.98
C LEU A 40 -3.47 -4.47 12.95
N THR A 41 -2.71 -4.51 11.87
CA THR A 41 -1.56 -3.62 11.63
C THR A 41 -1.88 -2.66 10.49
N ASP A 42 -1.64 -1.37 10.73
CA ASP A 42 -1.82 -0.27 9.77
C ASP A 42 -0.47 0.07 9.13
N HIS A 43 -0.45 0.08 7.81
CA HIS A 43 0.72 0.32 6.96
C HIS A 43 0.47 1.55 6.09
N TYR A 44 1.51 2.37 5.93
CA TYR A 44 1.50 3.51 5.03
C TYR A 44 2.59 3.41 3.96
N TYR A 45 2.19 3.63 2.71
CA TYR A 45 3.08 3.69 1.56
C TYR A 45 3.27 5.14 1.08
N THR A 46 4.50 5.62 1.21
CA THR A 46 4.85 7.03 1.05
C THR A 46 4.94 7.44 -0.42
N LEU A 47 4.48 8.66 -0.74
CA LEU A 47 4.80 9.30 -2.02
C LEU A 47 6.31 9.45 -2.19
N ASN A 48 7.03 9.76 -1.11
CA ASN A 48 8.47 9.94 -1.14
C ASN A 48 9.19 8.69 -1.68
N ASN A 49 8.72 7.49 -1.32
CA ASN A 49 9.24 6.26 -1.90
C ASN A 49 8.92 6.17 -3.40
N ASN A 50 7.72 6.55 -3.84
CA ASN A 50 7.34 6.57 -5.26
C ASN A 50 8.09 7.61 -6.09
N ILE A 51 8.62 8.67 -5.46
CA ILE A 51 9.41 9.70 -6.13
C ILE A 51 10.89 9.33 -6.20
N ASN A 52 11.43 8.78 -5.11
CA ASN A 52 12.89 8.62 -4.97
C ASN A 52 13.39 7.19 -5.18
N ASN A 53 12.50 6.21 -5.30
CA ASN A 53 12.88 4.82 -5.55
C ASN A 53 12.46 4.39 -6.96
N SER A 54 13.41 4.39 -7.91
CA SER A 54 13.17 3.96 -9.29
C SER A 54 12.84 2.47 -9.44
N ALA A 55 13.09 1.66 -8.41
CA ALA A 55 12.65 0.26 -8.36
C ALA A 55 11.21 0.10 -7.80
N SER A 56 10.56 1.19 -7.37
CA SER A 56 9.15 1.14 -6.95
C SER A 56 8.26 0.73 -8.13
N ALA A 57 7.33 -0.20 -7.87
CA ALA A 57 6.28 -0.56 -8.83
C ALA A 57 5.34 0.61 -9.14
N ALA A 58 5.30 1.63 -8.29
CA ALA A 58 4.54 2.86 -8.46
C ALA A 58 5.44 4.10 -8.62
N TYR A 59 6.64 3.91 -9.20
CA TYR A 59 7.57 5.00 -9.46
C TYR A 59 6.93 6.08 -10.35
N ILE A 60 7.08 7.36 -9.94
CA ILE A 60 6.48 8.50 -10.63
C ILE A 60 7.44 9.06 -11.67
N ALA A 61 8.51 9.73 -11.21
CA ALA A 61 9.53 10.37 -12.02
C ALA A 61 10.62 10.95 -11.09
N PRO A 62 11.84 11.19 -11.59
CA PRO A 62 12.81 11.97 -10.84
C PRO A 62 12.38 13.44 -10.85
N LYS A 63 12.23 14.06 -9.67
CA LYS A 63 11.79 15.46 -9.50
C LYS A 63 10.48 15.77 -10.26
N PRO A 64 9.36 15.12 -9.90
CA PRO A 64 8.09 15.29 -10.59
C PRO A 64 7.55 16.72 -10.47
N LEU A 65 6.76 17.14 -11.47
CA LEU A 65 5.98 18.37 -11.41
C LEU A 65 4.87 18.26 -10.34
N LEU A 66 4.40 19.39 -9.82
CA LEU A 66 3.33 19.41 -8.81
C LEU A 66 2.08 18.64 -9.24
N ASN A 67 1.67 18.75 -10.51
CA ASN A 67 0.55 17.99 -11.07
C ASN A 67 0.76 16.47 -10.99
N ALA A 68 1.99 15.98 -11.19
CA ALA A 68 2.28 14.56 -11.10
C ALA A 68 2.29 14.07 -9.65
N ILE A 69 2.77 14.90 -8.72
CA ILE A 69 2.68 14.64 -7.28
C ILE A 69 1.21 14.60 -6.84
N GLU A 70 0.41 15.58 -7.24
CA GLU A 70 -1.02 15.64 -6.94
C GLU A 70 -1.75 14.40 -7.48
N GLN A 71 -1.54 14.07 -8.76
CA GLN A 71 -2.17 12.91 -9.37
C GLN A 71 -1.80 11.62 -8.65
N ALA A 72 -0.52 11.43 -8.33
CA ALA A 72 -0.08 10.27 -7.56
C ALA A 72 -0.69 10.26 -6.15
N ALA A 73 -0.80 11.43 -5.51
CA ALA A 73 -1.39 11.58 -4.18
C ALA A 73 -2.86 11.15 -4.13
N LEU A 74 -3.61 11.43 -5.19
CA LEU A 74 -5.04 11.17 -5.29
C LEU A 74 -5.37 9.79 -5.87
N THR A 75 -4.42 9.12 -6.52
CA THR A 75 -4.69 7.85 -7.23
C THR A 75 -3.97 6.65 -6.65
N LEU A 76 -2.75 6.81 -6.13
CA LEU A 76 -1.97 5.69 -5.61
C LEU A 76 -2.46 5.31 -4.20
N PRO A 77 -2.76 4.02 -3.96
CA PRO A 77 -3.06 3.51 -2.62
C PRO A 77 -1.96 3.89 -1.63
N SER A 78 -2.34 4.39 -0.47
CA SER A 78 -1.42 4.82 0.59
C SER A 78 -1.59 3.99 1.84
N ASP A 79 -2.84 3.81 2.27
CA ASP A 79 -3.20 3.15 3.51
C ASP A 79 -3.59 1.69 3.24
N SER A 80 -2.86 0.78 3.89
CA SER A 80 -3.05 -0.66 3.79
C SER A 80 -3.05 -1.26 5.18
N PHE A 81 -3.84 -2.30 5.37
CA PHE A 81 -4.02 -2.93 6.68
C PHE A 81 -3.88 -4.43 6.54
N THR A 82 -3.36 -5.07 7.58
CA THR A 82 -3.25 -6.53 7.65
C THR A 82 -3.85 -7.03 8.96
N VAL A 83 -4.67 -8.06 8.88
CA VAL A 83 -5.16 -8.79 10.05
C VAL A 83 -4.40 -10.10 10.15
N ALA A 84 -3.82 -10.38 11.31
CA ALA A 84 -3.05 -11.59 11.56
C ALA A 84 -3.47 -12.30 12.86
N LYS A 85 -3.29 -13.61 12.90
CA LYS A 85 -3.44 -14.42 14.13
C LYS A 85 -2.30 -15.41 14.19
N ASN A 86 -1.65 -15.54 15.35
CA ASN A 86 -0.50 -16.43 15.53
C ASN A 86 0.58 -16.24 14.45
N GLN A 87 0.90 -14.98 14.12
CA GLN A 87 1.88 -14.59 13.09
C GLN A 87 1.50 -14.94 11.64
N GLN A 88 0.33 -15.52 11.40
CA GLN A 88 -0.20 -15.76 10.06
C GLN A 88 -1.11 -14.61 9.65
N VAL A 89 -0.82 -13.96 8.52
CA VAL A 89 -1.70 -12.95 7.91
C VAL A 89 -2.89 -13.64 7.28
N LEU A 90 -4.09 -13.23 7.66
CA LEU A 90 -5.36 -13.81 7.24
C LEU A 90 -6.11 -12.89 6.28
N LEU A 91 -6.07 -11.58 6.52
CA LEU A 91 -6.74 -10.58 5.70
C LEU A 91 -5.78 -9.45 5.34
N THR A 92 -5.93 -8.90 4.14
CA THR A 92 -5.37 -7.60 3.78
C THR A 92 -6.48 -6.68 3.32
N ILE A 93 -6.46 -5.43 3.77
CA ILE A 93 -7.45 -4.41 3.42
C ILE A 93 -6.70 -3.21 2.86
N LYS A 94 -7.03 -2.73 1.67
CA LYS A 94 -6.39 -1.56 1.05
C LYS A 94 -7.42 -0.50 0.75
N LEU A 95 -7.16 0.74 1.13
CA LEU A 95 -7.95 1.88 0.67
C LEU A 95 -7.41 2.37 -0.66
N VAL A 96 -8.25 2.29 -1.69
CA VAL A 96 -7.97 2.81 -3.03
C VAL A 96 -8.84 4.04 -3.26
N MET A 97 -8.27 5.07 -3.88
CA MET A 97 -8.94 6.36 -4.09
C MET A 97 -9.45 6.52 -5.53
N ALA A 98 -8.79 5.91 -6.52
CA ALA A 98 -9.14 6.00 -7.93
C ALA A 98 -8.93 4.66 -8.67
N PRO A 99 -9.67 4.37 -9.76
CA PRO A 99 -10.72 5.20 -10.37
C PRO A 99 -12.03 5.25 -9.56
N GLN A 100 -12.17 4.35 -8.57
CA GLN A 100 -13.29 4.29 -7.64
C GLN A 100 -12.74 4.23 -6.22
N LYS A 101 -13.33 5.04 -5.33
CA LYS A 101 -12.95 5.06 -3.91
C LYS A 101 -13.54 3.85 -3.20
N ALA A 102 -12.70 2.89 -2.85
CA ALA A 102 -13.14 1.60 -2.33
C ALA A 102 -12.12 0.97 -1.38
N PHE A 103 -12.60 0.10 -0.51
CA PHE A 103 -11.79 -0.87 0.22
C PHE A 103 -11.69 -2.15 -0.59
N ILE A 104 -10.46 -2.58 -0.89
CA ILE A 104 -10.19 -3.90 -1.46
C ILE A 104 -9.77 -4.82 -0.33
N ILE A 105 -10.54 -5.88 -0.11
CA ILE A 105 -10.31 -6.87 0.93
C ILE A 105 -9.86 -8.16 0.27
N ASN A 106 -8.71 -8.70 0.65
CA ASN A 106 -8.26 -10.03 0.25
C ASN A 106 -8.27 -10.94 1.48
N ASN A 107 -9.09 -11.97 1.45
CA ASN A 107 -9.11 -13.03 2.43
C ASN A 107 -8.13 -14.13 2.00
N LEU A 108 -6.98 -14.19 2.65
CA LEU A 108 -5.91 -15.12 2.30
C LEU A 108 -6.21 -16.55 2.74
N THR A 109 -7.21 -16.74 3.61
CA THR A 109 -7.63 -18.07 4.06
C THR A 109 -8.53 -18.73 3.03
N THR A 110 -9.45 -17.97 2.43
CA THR A 110 -10.38 -18.47 1.40
C THR A 110 -9.88 -18.24 -0.03
N GLY A 111 -8.88 -17.38 -0.21
CA GLY A 111 -8.43 -16.90 -1.51
C GLY A 111 -9.39 -15.93 -2.19
N GLN A 112 -10.44 -15.46 -1.51
CA GLN A 112 -11.44 -14.56 -2.07
C GLN A 112 -10.99 -13.09 -1.97
N GLN A 113 -11.42 -12.31 -2.96
CA GLN A 113 -11.28 -10.86 -2.96
C GLN A 113 -12.67 -10.22 -3.02
N GLN A 114 -12.86 -9.15 -2.25
CA GLN A 114 -14.04 -8.31 -2.28
C GLN A 114 -13.65 -6.84 -2.47
N THR A 115 -14.53 -6.08 -3.11
CA THR A 115 -14.43 -4.63 -3.25
C THR A 115 -15.66 -4.01 -2.62
N ILE A 116 -15.46 -3.13 -1.65
CA ILE A 116 -16.53 -2.44 -0.93
C ILE A 116 -16.38 -0.94 -1.15
N ASP A 117 -17.46 -0.29 -1.58
CA ASP A 117 -17.47 1.16 -1.78
C ASP A 117 -17.14 1.92 -0.50
N CYS A 118 -16.25 2.89 -0.60
CA CYS A 118 -15.85 3.71 0.53
C CYS A 118 -16.65 5.01 0.56
N ASN A 119 -17.55 5.09 1.55
CA ASN A 119 -18.45 6.23 1.76
C ASN A 119 -17.85 7.33 2.64
N LEU A 120 -16.57 7.23 3.02
CA LEU A 120 -15.90 8.25 3.82
C LEU A 120 -15.78 9.57 3.04
N LYS A 121 -16.01 10.69 3.70
CA LYS A 121 -15.90 12.03 3.09
C LYS A 121 -14.43 12.42 2.96
N GLY A 122 -14.07 12.96 1.80
CA GLY A 122 -12.71 13.39 1.47
C GLY A 122 -12.15 12.68 0.24
N ASP A 123 -11.13 13.31 -0.35
CA ASP A 123 -10.51 12.94 -1.61
C ASP A 123 -9.02 12.56 -1.45
N ILE A 124 -8.46 12.79 -0.26
CA ILE A 124 -7.09 12.41 0.10
C ILE A 124 -7.05 11.94 1.56
N THR A 125 -6.22 10.96 1.89
CA THR A 125 -6.08 10.51 3.29
C THR A 125 -5.24 11.48 4.11
N ALA A 126 -5.49 11.57 5.42
CA ALA A 126 -4.75 12.47 6.29
C ALA A 126 -3.24 12.20 6.28
N ASN A 127 -2.81 10.93 6.25
CA ASN A 127 -1.38 10.59 6.15
C ASN A 127 -0.74 11.14 4.88
N ARG A 128 -1.45 11.04 3.75
CA ARG A 128 -0.99 11.58 2.48
C ARG A 128 -0.93 13.10 2.48
N ALA A 129 -1.91 13.77 3.08
CA ALA A 129 -1.90 15.22 3.23
C ALA A 129 -0.74 15.70 4.14
N ILE A 130 -0.52 15.02 5.27
CA ILE A 130 0.60 15.30 6.19
C ILE A 130 1.94 15.09 5.48
N GLU A 131 2.08 14.02 4.69
CA GLU A 131 3.29 13.77 3.92
C GLU A 131 3.58 14.91 2.94
N ILE A 132 2.58 15.39 2.19
CA ILE A 132 2.74 16.47 1.21
C ILE A 132 3.26 17.75 1.87
N VAL A 133 2.68 18.13 3.01
CA VAL A 133 3.09 19.33 3.75
C VAL A 133 4.49 19.16 4.36
N SER A 134 4.74 18.03 5.03
CA SER A 134 6.02 17.77 5.71
C SER A 134 7.22 17.63 4.76
N ASN A 135 7.01 17.10 3.55
CA ASN A 135 8.07 16.99 2.54
C ASN A 135 8.25 18.26 1.70
N ASN A 136 7.46 19.30 1.96
CA ASN A 136 7.57 20.61 1.32
C ASN A 136 7.59 20.55 -0.23
N TYR A 137 6.75 19.68 -0.82
CA TYR A 137 6.70 19.51 -2.27
C TYR A 137 6.32 20.80 -2.99
N GLU A 138 5.46 21.63 -2.38
CA GLU A 138 5.19 23.00 -2.82
C GLU A 138 5.75 23.99 -1.79
N LYS A 139 6.99 24.46 -2.06
CA LYS A 139 7.82 25.27 -1.15
C LYS A 139 7.02 26.30 -0.32
N ASN A 140 6.78 25.97 0.94
CA ASN A 140 6.12 26.78 1.98
C ASN A 140 4.71 27.27 1.60
N LYS A 141 4.06 26.62 0.64
CA LYS A 141 2.69 26.94 0.19
C LYS A 141 1.71 25.83 0.53
N ALA A 142 2.17 24.57 0.53
CA ALA A 142 1.35 23.46 0.97
C ALA A 142 0.97 23.65 2.45
N SER A 143 -0.31 23.51 2.77
CA SER A 143 -0.80 23.64 4.15
C SER A 143 -2.00 22.74 4.42
N LEU A 144 -2.19 22.37 5.68
CA LEU A 144 -3.31 21.58 6.16
C LEU A 144 -4.08 22.43 7.18
N VAL A 145 -5.30 22.83 6.85
CA VAL A 145 -6.15 23.71 7.67
C VAL A 145 -7.58 23.20 7.65
N ASP A 146 -8.20 23.03 8.82
CA ASP A 146 -9.61 22.64 8.99
C ASP A 146 -10.05 21.42 8.13
N SER A 147 -9.27 20.35 8.14
CA SER A 147 -9.49 19.12 7.34
C SER A 147 -9.44 19.32 5.82
N TYR A 148 -8.75 20.36 5.35
CA TYR A 148 -8.44 20.57 3.93
C TYR A 148 -6.94 20.69 3.70
N LEU A 149 -6.45 19.96 2.70
CA LEU A 149 -5.13 20.17 2.12
C LEU A 149 -5.23 21.30 1.08
N TYR A 150 -4.39 22.31 1.23
CA TYR A 150 -4.15 23.33 0.22
C TYR A 150 -2.85 22.98 -0.50
N PHE A 151 -2.93 22.56 -1.75
CA PHE A 151 -1.79 22.11 -2.55
C PHE A 151 -2.05 22.32 -4.04
N ASN A 152 -1.03 22.78 -4.78
CA ASN A 152 -1.09 22.98 -6.22
C ASN A 152 -2.30 23.84 -6.65
N HIS A 153 -2.52 24.95 -5.94
CA HIS A 153 -3.65 25.86 -6.12
C HIS A 153 -5.05 25.24 -5.91
N LYS A 154 -5.13 24.06 -5.28
CA LYS A 154 -6.39 23.36 -4.99
C LYS A 154 -6.64 23.24 -3.49
N LYS A 155 -7.92 23.21 -3.14
CA LYS A 155 -8.42 22.88 -1.79
C LYS A 155 -9.00 21.47 -1.86
N ILE A 156 -8.35 20.51 -1.21
CA ILE A 156 -8.65 19.08 -1.30
C ILE A 156 -9.17 18.60 0.07
N PRO A 157 -10.39 18.05 0.16
CA PRO A 157 -10.94 17.57 1.43
C PRO A 157 -10.21 16.32 1.91
N VAL A 158 -9.90 16.27 3.21
CA VAL A 158 -9.11 15.19 3.83
C VAL A 158 -10.02 14.16 4.50
N ILE A 159 -9.72 12.88 4.31
CA ILE A 159 -10.29 11.77 5.07
C ILE A 159 -9.47 11.59 6.35
N GLU A 160 -10.11 11.76 7.50
CA GLU A 160 -9.48 11.61 8.81
C GLU A 160 -9.01 10.17 9.07
N ASN A 161 -7.81 10.03 9.65
CA ASN A 161 -7.24 8.72 9.98
C ASN A 161 -8.14 7.88 10.89
N ALA A 162 -8.76 8.53 11.89
CA ALA A 162 -9.68 7.85 12.81
C ALA A 162 -10.91 7.29 12.09
N ALA A 163 -11.41 7.97 11.06
CA ALA A 163 -12.55 7.50 10.27
C ALA A 163 -12.17 6.28 9.40
N ILE A 164 -10.98 6.30 8.80
CA ILE A 164 -10.44 5.16 8.05
C ILE A 164 -10.28 3.96 8.99
N GLN A 165 -9.66 4.16 10.16
CA GLN A 165 -9.45 3.09 11.14
C GLN A 165 -10.79 2.50 11.63
N ALA A 166 -11.77 3.35 11.97
CA ALA A 166 -13.10 2.89 12.38
C ALA A 166 -13.78 2.02 11.31
N GLU A 167 -13.67 2.40 10.04
CA GLU A 167 -14.27 1.63 8.95
C GLU A 167 -13.54 0.32 8.72
N VAL A 168 -12.21 0.32 8.72
CA VAL A 168 -11.38 -0.88 8.57
C VAL A 168 -11.65 -1.88 9.71
N MET A 169 -11.84 -1.41 10.94
CA MET A 169 -12.19 -2.29 12.06
C MET A 169 -13.51 -3.02 11.81
N LYS A 170 -14.56 -2.31 11.37
CA LYS A 170 -15.84 -2.94 11.03
C LYS A 170 -15.70 -3.97 9.92
N LEU A 171 -14.94 -3.65 8.88
CA LEU A 171 -14.70 -4.56 7.76
C LEU A 171 -13.93 -5.81 8.20
N ALA A 172 -12.89 -5.65 9.02
CA ALA A 172 -12.14 -6.75 9.58
C ALA A 172 -13.02 -7.66 10.46
N GLU A 173 -13.82 -7.09 11.35
CA GLU A 173 -14.75 -7.84 12.20
C GLU A 173 -15.83 -8.59 11.42
N ALA A 174 -16.25 -8.08 10.25
CA ALA A 174 -17.19 -8.77 9.38
C ALA A 174 -16.58 -10.02 8.72
N GLU A 175 -15.30 -9.97 8.38
CA GLU A 175 -14.57 -11.03 7.66
C GLU A 175 -13.94 -12.10 8.57
N ILE A 176 -13.75 -11.79 9.85
CA ILE A 176 -13.16 -12.72 10.84
C ILE A 176 -14.18 -13.72 11.41
N LYS A 177 -15.49 -13.47 11.22
CA LYS A 177 -16.59 -14.33 11.68
C LYS A 177 -16.66 -15.65 10.91
#